data_AF-A0A2M9JSK7-F1
#
_entry.id   AF-A0A2M9JSK7-F1
#
_cell.length_a   1.000
_cell.length_b   1.000
_cell.length_c   1.000
_cell.angle_alpha   90.00
_cell.angle_beta   90.00
_cell.angle_gamma   90.00
#
_symmetry.space_group_name_H-M   'P 1'
#
loop_
_entity.id
_entity.type
_entity.pdbx_description
1 polymer ?
#
loop_
_entity_poly.entity_id
_entity_poly.type
_entity_poly.pdbx_seq_one_letter_code
_entity_poly.pdbx_strand_id
1 'polypeptide(L)'
;MGSKLLSPLLPDGEKLTQRDYNFGPTQPRCELKVDGNLVVHFSGDVVPASTDVIAVNERGMRGLGRPAAANIGQDARIADRGALAVDRCTYGGKQQKFVADIELKQQATQDVSERRDALRSLLKAYLPAAMKNMGCN
;
A
#
# COMPACT_ATOMS: atom_id res chain seq x y z
N MET A 1 10.53 -6.09 -5.11
CA MET A 1 9.65 -6.96 -4.28
C MET A 1 9.60 -8.34 -4.90
N GLY A 2 9.69 -9.40 -4.09
CA GLY A 2 9.61 -10.78 -4.60
C GLY A 2 8.16 -11.22 -4.82
N SER A 3 7.92 -12.00 -5.86
CA SER A 3 6.59 -12.54 -6.24
C SER A 3 5.86 -13.24 -5.08
N LYS A 4 6.60 -13.90 -4.16
CA LYS A 4 6.03 -14.65 -3.02
C LYS A 4 5.15 -13.82 -2.08
N LEU A 5 5.43 -12.52 -1.91
CA LEU A 5 4.61 -11.66 -1.05
C LEU A 5 3.30 -11.22 -1.71
N LEU A 6 3.25 -11.26 -3.04
CA LEU A 6 2.09 -10.89 -3.82
C LEU A 6 1.19 -12.09 -4.10
N SER A 7 1.75 -13.29 -4.26
CA SER A 7 1.01 -14.50 -4.62
C SER A 7 -0.30 -14.72 -3.82
N PRO A 8 -0.35 -14.55 -2.49
CA PRO A 8 -1.60 -14.76 -1.74
C PRO A 8 -2.69 -13.72 -2.00
N LEU A 9 -2.35 -12.61 -2.68
CA LEU A 9 -3.23 -11.49 -2.97
C LEU A 9 -3.61 -11.40 -4.45
N LEU A 10 -3.03 -12.26 -5.30
CA LEU A 10 -3.31 -12.32 -6.73
C LEU A 10 -4.23 -13.51 -7.01
N PRO A 11 -5.32 -13.34 -7.77
CA PRO A 11 -6.07 -14.48 -8.28
C PRO A 11 -5.20 -15.31 -9.23
N ASP A 12 -5.60 -16.55 -9.46
CA ASP A 12 -5.00 -17.37 -10.49
C ASP A 12 -5.11 -16.70 -11.86
N GLY A 13 -4.09 -16.90 -12.69
CA GLY A 13 -4.04 -16.39 -14.05
C GLY A 13 -2.71 -16.65 -14.72
N GLU A 14 -2.66 -16.44 -16.03
CA GLU A 14 -1.49 -16.78 -16.84
C GLU A 14 -0.51 -15.61 -16.96
N LYS A 15 -1.03 -14.37 -16.92
CA LYS A 15 -0.25 -13.18 -17.21
C LYS A 15 -0.40 -12.11 -16.12
N LEU A 16 0.69 -11.90 -15.39
CA LEU A 16 0.86 -10.74 -14.51
C LEU A 16 1.47 -9.58 -15.29
N THR A 17 0.83 -8.43 -15.27
CA THR A 17 1.36 -7.18 -15.82
C THR A 17 1.42 -6.11 -14.75
N GLN A 18 2.47 -5.30 -14.78
CA GLN A 18 2.65 -4.14 -13.93
C GLN A 18 2.57 -2.88 -14.79
N ARG A 19 1.87 -1.87 -14.28
CA ARG A 19 1.84 -0.54 -14.89
C ARG A 19 2.07 0.53 -13.84
N ASP A 20 3.15 1.28 -14.02
CA ASP A 20 3.43 2.43 -13.17
C ASP A 20 2.76 3.68 -13.75
N TYR A 21 2.21 4.51 -12.87
CA TYR A 21 1.69 5.82 -13.21
C TYR A 21 2.42 6.87 -12.38
N ASN A 22 2.82 7.94 -13.05
CA ASN A 22 3.42 9.08 -12.40
C ASN A 22 2.36 10.17 -12.23
N PHE A 23 1.82 10.30 -11.01
CA PHE A 23 0.93 11.41 -10.65
C PHE A 23 1.70 12.64 -10.15
N GLY A 24 3.03 12.55 -10.11
CA GLY A 24 3.94 13.57 -9.64
C GLY A 24 5.15 12.93 -8.94
N PRO A 25 6.27 13.67 -8.80
CA PRO A 25 7.50 13.14 -8.20
C PRO A 25 7.36 12.75 -6.73
N THR A 26 6.25 13.10 -6.08
CA THR A 26 5.91 12.77 -4.68
C THR A 26 4.77 11.76 -4.57
N GLN A 27 4.23 11.27 -5.69
CA GLN A 27 3.00 10.47 -5.75
C GLN A 27 3.13 9.25 -6.67
N PRO A 28 4.03 8.30 -6.37
CA PRO A 28 4.16 7.08 -7.16
C PRO A 28 2.86 6.29 -7.11
N ARG A 29 2.46 5.72 -8.24
CA ARG A 29 1.33 4.80 -8.35
C ARG A 29 1.77 3.58 -9.16
N CYS A 30 1.26 2.42 -8.78
CA CYS A 30 1.54 1.17 -9.49
C CYS A 30 0.28 0.30 -9.47
N GLU A 31 -0.10 -0.21 -10.63
CA GLU A 31 -1.18 -1.17 -10.77
C GLU A 31 -0.63 -2.54 -11.15
N LEU A 32 -1.15 -3.57 -10.52
CA LEU A 32 -0.96 -4.95 -10.95
C LEU A 32 -2.24 -5.46 -11.59
N LYS A 33 -2.09 -6.12 -12.73
CA LYS A 33 -3.19 -6.76 -13.44
C LYS A 33 -2.89 -8.23 -13.71
N VAL A 34 -3.87 -9.08 -13.46
CA VAL A 34 -3.85 -10.51 -13.83
C VAL A 34 -4.82 -10.71 -14.98
N ASP A 35 -4.30 -11.22 -16.10
CA ASP A 35 -5.07 -11.45 -17.34
C ASP A 35 -5.85 -10.20 -17.80
N GLY A 36 -5.24 -9.03 -17.62
CA GLY A 36 -5.81 -7.74 -17.99
C GLY A 36 -6.74 -7.10 -16.95
N ASN A 37 -7.14 -7.83 -15.90
CA ASN A 37 -7.99 -7.33 -14.82
C ASN A 37 -7.16 -6.67 -13.73
N LEU A 38 -7.56 -5.47 -13.30
CA LEU A 38 -6.90 -4.77 -12.18
C LEU A 38 -7.15 -5.52 -10.87
N VAL A 39 -6.08 -5.95 -10.22
CA VAL A 39 -6.15 -6.75 -8.99
C VAL A 39 -5.64 -5.98 -7.78
N VAL A 40 -4.54 -5.25 -7.91
CA VAL A 40 -3.94 -4.49 -6.81
C VAL A 40 -3.53 -3.10 -7.29
N HIS A 41 -3.82 -2.10 -6.48
CA HIS A 41 -3.34 -0.74 -6.66
C HIS A 41 -2.43 -0.37 -5.50
N PHE A 42 -1.23 0.12 -5.82
CA PHE A 42 -0.25 0.66 -4.89
C PHE A 42 -0.20 2.17 -5.05
N SER A 43 -0.22 2.88 -3.93
CA SER A 43 -0.02 4.32 -3.89
C SER A 43 1.03 4.69 -2.86
N GLY A 44 1.85 5.69 -3.20
CA GLY A 44 2.74 6.34 -2.25
C GLY A 44 2.52 7.84 -2.26
N ASP A 45 2.57 8.53 -1.12
CA ASP A 45 2.45 9.98 -1.06
C ASP A 45 3.44 10.57 -0.06
N VAL A 46 4.21 11.58 -0.48
CA VAL A 46 4.94 12.44 0.44
C VAL A 46 4.03 13.58 0.88
N VAL A 47 3.78 13.67 2.18
CA VAL A 47 2.84 14.65 2.76
C VAL A 47 3.51 15.44 3.89
N PRO A 48 3.00 16.66 4.21
CA PRO A 48 3.50 17.43 5.34
C PRO A 48 3.54 16.63 6.65
N ALA A 49 4.56 16.85 7.46
CA ALA A 49 4.71 16.15 8.75
C ALA A 49 3.54 16.42 9.73
N SER A 50 2.84 17.54 9.58
CA SER A 50 1.66 17.90 10.38
C SER A 50 0.38 17.15 9.97
N THR A 51 0.36 16.48 8.82
CA THR A 51 -0.83 15.76 8.35
C THR A 51 -1.13 14.57 9.26
N ASP A 52 -2.36 14.51 9.78
CA ASP A 52 -2.93 13.30 10.39
C ASP A 52 -3.44 12.38 9.28
N VAL A 53 -2.55 11.50 8.82
CA VAL A 53 -2.82 10.61 7.69
C VAL A 53 -3.91 9.60 8.03
N ILE A 54 -3.99 9.13 9.28
CA ILE A 54 -5.02 8.17 9.67
C ILE A 54 -6.39 8.83 9.68
N ALA A 55 -6.52 10.03 10.24
CA ALA A 55 -7.79 10.76 10.24
C ALA A 55 -8.26 11.07 8.81
N VAL A 56 -7.35 11.52 7.94
CA VAL A 56 -7.68 11.84 6.54
C VAL A 56 -8.15 10.60 5.76
N ASN A 57 -7.55 9.44 6.00
CA ASN A 57 -7.87 8.21 5.26
C ASN A 57 -8.93 7.33 5.96
N GLU A 58 -9.47 7.76 7.10
CA GLU A 58 -10.35 6.95 7.94
C GLU A 58 -11.59 6.44 7.19
N ARG A 59 -12.23 7.32 6.40
CA ARG A 59 -13.39 6.96 5.57
C ARG A 59 -13.02 5.97 4.46
N GLY A 60 -11.87 6.18 3.79
CA GLY A 60 -11.38 5.28 2.74
C GLY A 60 -11.11 3.88 3.29
N MET A 61 -10.39 3.80 4.40
CA MET A 61 -10.07 2.54 5.08
C MET A 61 -11.33 1.79 5.55
N ARG A 62 -12.37 2.50 6.01
CA ARG A 62 -13.67 1.87 6.31
C ARG A 62 -14.38 1.33 5.08
N GLY A 63 -14.22 1.96 3.91
CA GLY A 63 -14.72 1.41 2.63
C GLY A 63 -14.00 0.12 2.22
N LEU A 64 -12.78 -0.09 2.70
CA LEU A 64 -11.98 -1.29 2.46
C LEU A 64 -12.25 -2.42 3.47
N GLY A 65 -13.14 -2.20 4.44
CA GLY A 65 -13.58 -3.20 5.42
C GLY A 65 -13.49 -2.71 6.86
N ARG A 66 -13.07 -3.59 7.77
CA ARG A 66 -12.90 -3.25 9.20
C ARG A 66 -11.43 -2.98 9.52
N PRO A 67 -10.94 -1.72 9.37
CA PRO A 67 -9.53 -1.40 9.61
C PRO A 67 -9.15 -1.62 11.08
N ALA A 68 -7.98 -2.22 11.29
CA ALA A 68 -7.37 -2.39 12.60
C ALA A 68 -5.94 -1.87 12.60
N ALA A 69 -5.46 -1.39 13.74
CA ALA A 69 -4.08 -0.93 13.90
C ALA A 69 -3.08 -2.08 13.66
N ALA A 70 -1.91 -1.74 13.11
CA ALA A 70 -0.80 -2.66 12.95
C ALA A 70 0.53 -1.96 13.29
N ASN A 71 1.49 -2.74 13.80
CA ASN A 71 2.82 -2.24 14.13
C ASN A 71 3.74 -2.27 12.89
N ILE A 72 3.55 -1.31 11.99
CA ILE A 72 4.34 -1.10 10.77
C ILE A 72 4.60 0.40 10.63
N GLY A 73 5.88 0.80 10.53
CA GLY A 73 6.27 2.21 10.49
C GLY A 73 5.89 2.95 11.77
N GLN A 74 5.53 4.23 11.63
CA GLN A 74 5.02 5.06 12.73
C GLN A 74 3.55 4.77 13.06
N ASP A 75 2.73 4.53 12.03
CA ASP A 75 1.32 4.19 12.19
C ASP A 75 0.83 3.41 10.97
N ALA A 76 -0.06 2.44 11.17
CA ALA A 76 -0.61 1.63 10.09
C ALA A 76 -2.01 1.11 10.39
N ARG A 77 -2.78 0.88 9.32
CA ARG A 77 -4.12 0.28 9.37
C ARG A 77 -4.21 -0.84 8.33
N ILE A 78 -4.70 -2.01 8.74
CA ILE A 78 -5.01 -3.13 7.86
C ILE A 78 -6.52 -3.34 7.86
N ALA A 79 -7.15 -3.22 6.70
CA ALA A 79 -8.56 -3.52 6.46
C ALA A 79 -8.73 -4.86 5.71
N ASP A 80 -9.95 -5.20 5.32
CA ASP A 80 -10.26 -6.49 4.68
C ASP A 80 -9.75 -6.59 3.24
N ARG A 81 -9.59 -5.43 2.58
CA ARG A 81 -9.19 -5.28 1.18
C ARG A 81 -8.13 -4.20 0.95
N GLY A 82 -7.48 -3.74 2.01
CA GLY A 82 -6.39 -2.80 1.83
C GLY A 82 -5.62 -2.48 3.09
N ALA A 83 -4.53 -1.75 2.91
CA ALA A 83 -3.55 -1.53 3.94
C ALA A 83 -2.87 -0.18 3.74
N LEU A 84 -2.73 0.56 4.84
CA LEU A 84 -2.13 1.88 4.88
C LEU A 84 -1.02 1.88 5.92
N ALA A 85 0.15 2.41 5.60
CA ALA A 85 1.20 2.67 6.58
C ALA A 85 1.85 4.03 6.36
N VAL A 86 2.36 4.58 7.44
CA VAL A 86 2.95 5.91 7.50
C VAL A 86 4.30 5.80 8.18
N ASP A 87 5.30 6.45 7.60
CA ASP A 87 6.58 6.65 8.28
C ASP A 87 7.16 8.04 8.02
N ARG A 88 8.17 8.41 8.81
CA ARG A 88 8.90 9.66 8.63
C ARG A 88 9.72 9.59 7.34
N CYS A 89 9.73 10.69 6.60
CA CYS A 89 10.50 10.81 5.37
C CYS A 89 11.10 12.21 5.33
N THR A 90 12.42 12.33 5.21
CA THR A 90 13.01 13.60 4.79
C THR A 90 12.94 13.64 3.26
N TYR A 91 12.31 14.67 2.70
CA TYR A 91 12.24 14.85 1.24
C TYR A 91 12.55 16.31 0.89
N GLY A 92 13.49 16.52 -0.03
CA GLY A 92 13.94 17.88 -0.40
C GLY A 92 14.45 18.69 0.79
N GLY A 93 15.08 18.05 1.78
CA GLY A 93 15.62 18.71 2.98
C GLY A 93 14.58 19.09 4.05
N LYS A 94 13.30 18.71 3.86
CA LYS A 94 12.23 18.98 4.83
C LYS A 94 11.76 17.68 5.47
N GLN A 95 11.48 17.73 6.77
CA GLN A 95 10.80 16.65 7.47
C GLN A 95 9.36 16.54 6.96
N GLN A 96 9.00 15.38 6.43
CA GLN A 96 7.72 15.02 5.86
C GLN A 96 7.30 13.62 6.38
N LYS A 97 6.17 13.12 5.91
CA LYS A 97 5.77 11.73 6.05
C LYS A 97 5.68 11.09 4.68
N PHE A 98 6.01 9.81 4.60
CA PHE A 98 5.65 8.98 3.47
C PHE A 98 4.47 8.10 3.86
N VAL A 99 3.49 8.02 2.97
CA VAL A 99 2.30 7.21 3.12
C VAL A 99 2.34 6.13 2.06
N ALA A 100 2.22 4.87 2.45
CA ALA A 100 2.06 3.74 1.55
C ALA A 100 0.65 3.19 1.69
N ASP A 101 -0.06 3.05 0.57
CA ASP A 101 -1.40 2.46 0.49
C ASP A 101 -1.41 1.30 -0.53
N ILE A 102 -2.11 0.24 -0.19
CA ILE A 102 -2.33 -0.95 -1.01
C ILE A 102 -3.83 -1.25 -0.99
N GLU A 103 -4.46 -1.25 -2.16
CA GLU A 103 -5.87 -1.60 -2.31
C GLU A 103 -6.05 -2.83 -3.21
N LEU A 104 -6.81 -3.80 -2.74
CA LEU A 104 -7.25 -4.96 -3.52
C LEU A 104 -8.54 -4.62 -4.26
N LYS A 105 -8.48 -4.60 -5.60
CA LYS A 105 -9.65 -4.40 -6.47
C LYS A 105 -10.37 -5.72 -6.76
N GLN A 106 -9.62 -6.82 -6.73
CA GLN A 106 -10.13 -8.18 -6.81
C GLN A 106 -9.45 -9.04 -5.74
N GLN A 107 -10.12 -10.09 -5.28
CA GLN A 107 -9.66 -10.93 -4.19
C GLN A 107 -9.23 -12.31 -4.70
N ALA A 108 -8.08 -12.80 -4.25
CA ALA A 108 -7.61 -14.16 -4.51
C ALA A 108 -8.32 -15.22 -3.65
N THR A 109 -8.65 -14.85 -2.41
CA THR A 109 -9.34 -15.71 -1.43
C THR A 109 -10.51 -14.96 -0.79
N GLN A 110 -11.55 -15.68 -0.39
CA GLN A 110 -12.65 -15.14 0.40
C GLN A 110 -12.31 -15.04 1.90
N ASP A 111 -11.25 -15.72 2.35
CA ASP A 111 -10.80 -15.67 3.75
C ASP A 111 -10.25 -14.28 4.12
N VAL A 112 -10.93 -13.61 5.05
CA VAL A 112 -10.57 -12.27 5.49
C VAL A 112 -9.26 -12.27 6.30
N SER A 113 -9.04 -13.29 7.12
CA SER A 113 -7.85 -13.38 7.98
C SER A 113 -6.60 -13.56 7.13
N GLU A 114 -6.63 -14.50 6.18
CA GLU A 114 -5.50 -14.74 5.28
C GLU A 114 -5.15 -13.50 4.46
N ARG A 115 -6.15 -12.79 3.92
CA ARG A 115 -5.92 -11.53 3.20
C ARG A 115 -5.27 -10.48 4.07
N ARG A 116 -5.71 -10.32 5.32
CA ARG A 116 -5.14 -9.33 6.25
C ARG A 116 -3.69 -9.63 6.58
N ASP A 117 -3.34 -10.90 6.78
CA ASP A 117 -1.97 -11.31 7.07
C ASP A 117 -1.05 -11.13 5.86
N ALA A 118 -1.55 -11.43 4.66
CA ALA A 118 -0.84 -11.19 3.42
C ALA A 118 -0.63 -9.69 3.16
N LEU A 119 -1.67 -8.85 3.33
CA LEU A 119 -1.57 -7.39 3.24
C LEU A 119 -0.58 -6.81 4.25
N ARG A 120 -0.60 -7.28 5.50
CA ARG A 120 0.34 -6.88 6.54
C ARG A 120 1.78 -7.20 6.12
N SER A 121 2.02 -8.42 5.65
CA SER A 121 3.35 -8.87 5.23
C SER A 121 3.86 -8.09 4.02
N LEU A 122 3.00 -7.86 3.05
CA LEU A 122 3.30 -7.07 1.86
C LEU A 122 3.62 -5.62 2.22
N LEU A 123 2.78 -4.96 3.02
CA LEU A 123 2.96 -3.57 3.44
C LEU A 123 4.26 -3.38 4.22
N LYS A 124 4.58 -4.30 5.14
CA LYS A 124 5.81 -4.30 5.93
C LYS A 124 7.07 -4.34 5.06
N ALA A 125 7.02 -5.09 3.95
CA ALA A 125 8.13 -5.15 3.00
C ALA A 125 8.13 -3.99 1.99
N TYR A 126 6.94 -3.53 1.58
CA TYR A 126 6.76 -2.48 0.57
C TYR A 126 7.18 -1.11 1.09
N LEU A 127 6.72 -0.73 2.29
CA LEU A 127 6.93 0.60 2.86
C LEU A 127 8.40 1.07 2.78
N PRO A 128 9.39 0.35 3.35
CA PRO A 128 10.79 0.81 3.31
C PRO A 128 11.36 0.83 1.88
N ALA A 129 10.94 -0.10 1.01
CA ALA A 129 11.38 -0.13 -0.39
C ALA A 129 10.83 1.07 -1.18
N ALA A 130 9.55 1.40 -0.98
CA ALA A 130 8.90 2.54 -1.59
C ALA A 130 9.53 3.85 -1.12
N MET A 131 9.75 4.00 0.19
CA MET A 131 10.44 5.16 0.77
C MET A 131 11.84 5.37 0.17
N LYS A 132 12.63 4.30 0.06
CA LYS A 132 13.96 4.36 -0.56
C LYS A 132 13.89 4.81 -2.02
N ASN A 133 12.95 4.26 -2.79
CA ASN A 133 12.76 4.64 -4.19
C ASN A 133 12.31 6.09 -4.36
N MET A 134 11.58 6.62 -3.37
CA MET A 134 11.17 8.03 -3.32
C MET A 134 12.28 8.98 -2.88
N GLY A 135 13.43 8.45 -2.46
CA GLY A 135 14.52 9.27 -1.93
C GLY A 135 14.27 9.78 -0.51
N CYS A 136 13.40 9.11 0.26
CA CYS A 136 13.27 9.37 1.69
C CYS A 136 14.54 8.93 2.43
N ASN A 137 15.07 9.84 3.24
CA ASN A 137 16.28 9.64 4.04
C ASN A 137 16.13 10.13 5.49
#